data_AF-A0A2C5PW40-F1
#
_entry.id   AF-A0A2C5PW40-F1
#
_cell.length_a   1.000
_cell.length_b   1.000
_cell.length_c   1.000
_cell.angle_alpha   90.00
_cell.angle_beta   90.00
_cell.angle_gamma   90.00
#
_symmetry.space_group_name_H-M   'P 1'
#
loop_
_entity.id
_entity.type
_entity.pdbx_description
1 polymer ?
#
loop_
_entity_poly.entity_id
_entity_poly.type
_entity_poly.pdbx_seq_one_letter_code
_entity_poly.pdbx_strand_id
1 'polypeptide(L)'
;MFNIQFIDLEEVISIKCSELYSLRPIAISTSHKESLTSYMSRIAKEHNIATGTLINKILVPNMDKEYLIKSAKRGGNRFYDGAKSINGYCKNALDFSKILEFLTLRNDLINLTLMGWKNTVSLRGLLKKSLSWCPNCISDWRDKGSQIYYPLSWYLSSMQICLIHNTYLSNVCPHCSKNLPILHRNFINGYCPLCKGCLGKYQITSSVPNIKQDIFNSKNIEAFLILDASNLKQVSQSLQKLIEEVTNGNVAEFAHLMSIPKVTMWDWVRGERLPSLEGLLKICFQLNLSIEHLLTNKKGIPNCKEEKTREKILLQASTNITKRRKINIELLNRELEHYICSGEMFSLSEVSKRIGYDRKLLYRHCPEQCKKIVENYKRHCENRTFERKETLISYVQTTVEELKREGIYPSRRNVEKRLGKSAVLRESCIQEVWKESTYN
;
A
#
# COMPACT_ATOMS: atom_id res chain seq x y z
N MET A 1 77.02 -15.43 -16.82
CA MET A 1 75.86 -16.27 -16.47
C MET A 1 75.03 -15.52 -15.44
N PHE A 2 73.99 -14.81 -15.86
CA PHE A 2 73.01 -14.22 -14.94
C PHE A 2 71.88 -15.21 -14.76
N ASN A 3 71.72 -15.70 -13.54
CA ASN A 3 70.70 -16.67 -13.18
C ASN A 3 69.39 -15.91 -12.97
N ILE A 4 68.53 -15.87 -13.99
CA ILE A 4 67.20 -15.29 -13.89
C ILE A 4 66.30 -16.37 -13.29
N GLN A 5 65.99 -16.26 -11.99
CA GLN A 5 64.93 -17.04 -11.37
C GLN A 5 63.59 -16.52 -11.90
N PHE A 6 62.92 -17.34 -12.70
CA PHE A 6 61.50 -17.20 -12.98
C PHE A 6 60.75 -17.59 -11.70
N ILE A 7 60.07 -16.62 -11.10
CA ILE A 7 59.08 -16.88 -10.06
C ILE A 7 57.83 -17.35 -10.80
N ASP A 8 57.57 -18.65 -10.80
CA ASP A 8 56.28 -19.20 -11.20
C ASP A 8 55.22 -18.64 -10.24
N LEU A 9 54.32 -17.82 -10.77
CA LEU A 9 53.12 -17.36 -10.06
C LEU A 9 52.14 -18.53 -9.98
N GLU A 10 52.45 -19.51 -9.11
CA GLU A 10 51.51 -20.54 -8.72
C GLU A 10 50.34 -19.92 -7.93
N GLU A 11 49.13 -20.28 -8.35
CA GLU A 11 47.82 -19.90 -7.83
C GLU A 11 47.43 -18.41 -7.92
N VAL A 12 46.69 -18.07 -8.98
CA VAL A 12 45.77 -16.92 -8.98
C VAL A 12 44.75 -17.16 -7.86
N ILE A 13 45.04 -16.65 -6.67
CA ILE A 13 44.08 -16.58 -5.57
C ILE A 13 42.89 -15.79 -6.10
N SER A 14 41.79 -16.48 -6.42
CA SER A 14 40.53 -15.86 -6.81
C SER A 14 39.96 -15.17 -5.56
N ILE A 15 40.42 -13.94 -5.31
CA ILE A 15 39.84 -13.11 -4.27
C ILE A 15 38.42 -12.80 -4.71
N LYS A 16 37.44 -13.32 -3.97
CA LYS A 16 36.04 -13.02 -4.22
C LYS A 16 35.77 -11.55 -3.85
N CYS A 17 35.87 -10.67 -4.83
CA CYS A 17 35.53 -9.26 -4.66
C CYS A 17 34.02 -9.05 -4.70
N SER A 18 33.51 -8.15 -3.87
CA SER A 18 32.10 -7.72 -3.93
C SER A 18 31.85 -6.96 -5.23
N GLU A 19 30.78 -7.30 -5.96
CA GLU A 19 30.35 -6.54 -7.15
C GLU A 19 29.81 -5.15 -6.79
N LEU A 20 29.19 -5.03 -5.61
CA LEU A 20 28.70 -3.77 -5.06
C LEU A 20 29.48 -3.38 -3.81
N TYR A 21 29.83 -2.10 -3.66
CA TYR A 21 30.37 -1.53 -2.42
C TYR A 21 29.64 -2.03 -1.18
N SER A 22 30.40 -2.59 -0.24
CA SER A 22 29.90 -3.13 1.02
C SER A 22 29.62 -2.03 2.06
N LEU A 23 28.67 -1.14 1.74
CA LEU A 23 28.29 -0.04 2.63
C LEU A 23 27.72 -0.59 3.95
N ARG A 24 28.15 0.00 5.06
CA ARG A 24 27.56 -0.28 6.38
C ARG A 24 26.16 0.36 6.45
N PRO A 25 25.11 -0.42 6.79
CA PRO A 25 23.79 0.14 7.04
C PRO A 25 23.80 1.08 8.25
N ILE A 26 22.91 2.07 8.25
CA ILE A 26 22.86 3.06 9.33
C ILE A 26 21.93 2.60 10.46
N ALA A 27 22.41 2.76 11.69
CA ALA A 27 21.63 2.68 12.94
C ALA A 27 20.88 1.35 13.18
N ILE A 28 21.47 0.21 12.75
CA ILE A 28 20.87 -1.14 12.74
C ILE A 28 20.22 -1.54 14.08
N SER A 29 20.84 -1.21 15.21
CA SER A 29 20.40 -1.59 16.56
C SER A 29 19.42 -0.59 17.20
N THR A 30 18.90 0.38 16.44
CA THR A 30 18.05 1.45 16.97
C THR A 30 16.67 1.46 16.29
N SER A 31 15.72 2.19 16.89
CA SER A 31 14.42 2.47 16.27
C SER A 31 14.52 3.23 14.94
N HIS A 32 15.67 3.87 14.69
CA HIS A 32 15.97 4.66 13.52
C HIS A 32 16.75 3.88 12.46
N LYS A 33 16.79 2.54 12.54
CA LYS A 33 17.49 1.72 11.54
C LYS A 33 17.07 2.03 10.11
N GLU A 34 18.03 2.03 9.20
CA GLU A 34 17.83 2.31 7.79
C GLU A 34 16.87 1.30 7.13
N SER A 35 16.06 1.78 6.18
CA SER A 35 15.23 0.92 5.33
C SER A 35 16.01 0.38 4.13
N LEU A 36 15.65 -0.82 3.66
CA LEU A 36 16.32 -1.43 2.51
C LEU A 36 16.23 -0.57 1.24
N THR A 37 15.09 0.09 0.98
CA THR A 37 14.95 1.02 -0.16
C THR A 37 15.86 2.25 -0.05
N SER A 38 16.11 2.73 1.17
CA SER A 38 17.04 3.84 1.40
C SER A 38 18.50 3.40 1.25
N TYR A 39 18.83 2.19 1.69
CA TYR A 39 20.14 1.58 1.50
C TYR A 39 20.46 1.38 0.00
N MET A 40 19.51 0.88 -0.79
CA MET A 40 19.64 0.76 -2.25
C MET A 40 19.96 2.11 -2.92
N SER A 41 19.32 3.19 -2.47
CA SER A 41 19.56 4.55 -2.93
C SER A 41 20.98 5.01 -2.63
N ARG A 42 21.52 4.68 -1.45
CA ARG A 42 22.89 4.99 -1.07
C ARG A 42 23.91 4.20 -1.88
N ILE A 43 23.71 2.90 -2.05
CA ILE A 43 24.57 2.08 -2.92
C ILE A 43 24.62 2.69 -4.32
N ALA A 44 23.46 2.98 -4.91
CA ALA A 44 23.41 3.57 -6.25
C ALA A 44 24.20 4.89 -6.32
N LYS A 45 24.07 5.75 -5.30
CA LYS A 45 24.81 7.00 -5.18
C LYS A 45 26.33 6.79 -5.11
N GLU A 46 26.80 5.86 -4.28
CA GLU A 46 28.24 5.56 -4.14
C GLU A 46 28.83 4.97 -5.43
N HIS A 47 28.05 4.19 -6.17
CA HIS A 47 28.41 3.70 -7.51
C HIS A 47 28.26 4.74 -8.63
N ASN A 48 27.85 5.97 -8.31
CA ASN A 48 27.56 7.02 -9.29
C ASN A 48 26.57 6.59 -10.40
N ILE A 49 25.57 5.78 -10.05
CA ILE A 49 24.53 5.31 -10.96
C ILE A 49 23.14 5.69 -10.42
N ALA A 50 22.15 5.75 -11.32
CA ALA A 50 20.77 5.91 -10.90
C ALA A 50 20.26 4.67 -10.16
N THR A 51 19.42 4.84 -9.13
CA THR A 51 18.76 3.74 -8.40
C THR A 51 18.01 2.78 -9.33
N GLY A 52 17.43 3.28 -10.41
CA GLY A 52 16.79 2.46 -11.44
C GLY A 52 17.77 1.66 -12.28
N THR A 53 18.99 2.14 -12.49
CA THR A 53 20.06 1.38 -13.16
C THR A 53 20.52 0.25 -12.25
N LEU A 54 20.81 0.52 -10.97
CA LEU A 54 21.13 -0.50 -9.97
C LEU A 54 20.07 -1.62 -9.98
N ILE A 55 18.79 -1.26 -9.88
CA ILE A 55 17.71 -2.26 -9.84
C ILE A 55 17.59 -3.03 -11.16
N ASN A 56 17.44 -2.33 -12.28
CA ASN A 56 17.05 -2.99 -13.54
C ASN A 56 18.21 -3.67 -14.27
N LYS A 57 19.45 -3.23 -14.04
CA LYS A 57 20.64 -3.73 -14.75
C LYS A 57 21.57 -4.58 -13.90
N ILE A 58 21.51 -4.45 -12.57
CA ILE A 58 22.38 -5.21 -11.66
C ILE A 58 21.56 -6.18 -10.83
N LEU A 59 20.56 -5.72 -10.08
CA LEU A 59 19.81 -6.59 -9.16
C LEU A 59 18.89 -7.56 -9.91
N VAL A 60 18.02 -7.07 -10.78
CA VAL A 60 16.99 -7.88 -11.46
C VAL A 60 17.57 -9.03 -12.31
N PRO A 61 18.64 -8.83 -13.09
CA PRO A 61 19.26 -9.92 -13.85
C PRO A 61 19.74 -11.09 -12.98
N ASN A 62 20.19 -10.81 -11.75
CA ASN A 62 20.67 -11.81 -10.81
C ASN A 62 19.56 -12.46 -9.94
N MET A 63 18.28 -12.16 -10.20
CA MET A 63 17.15 -12.70 -9.42
C MET A 63 16.43 -13.89 -10.08
N ASP A 64 16.83 -14.30 -11.28
CA ASP A 64 16.20 -15.40 -12.06
C ASP A 64 14.67 -15.32 -12.17
N LYS A 65 14.15 -14.10 -12.35
CA LYS A 65 12.72 -13.82 -12.40
C LYS A 65 12.28 -13.20 -13.72
N GLU A 66 11.69 -14.03 -14.56
CA GLU A 66 11.29 -13.65 -15.91
C GLU A 66 10.34 -12.43 -15.95
N TYR A 67 9.41 -12.30 -15.00
CA TYR A 67 8.50 -11.16 -14.93
C TYR A 67 9.22 -9.83 -14.61
N LEU A 68 10.26 -9.86 -13.77
CA LEU A 68 11.07 -8.68 -13.46
C LEU A 68 11.95 -8.32 -14.65
N ILE A 69 12.56 -9.31 -15.32
CA ILE A 69 13.37 -9.12 -16.52
C ILE A 69 12.53 -8.50 -17.64
N LYS A 70 11.31 -9.02 -17.87
CA LYS A 70 10.35 -8.46 -18.84
C LYS A 70 9.98 -7.01 -18.48
N SER A 71 9.76 -6.71 -17.20
CA SER A 71 9.49 -5.33 -16.74
C SER A 71 10.69 -4.40 -16.94
N ALA A 72 11.90 -4.86 -16.65
CA ALA A 72 13.13 -4.09 -16.83
C ALA A 72 13.42 -3.79 -18.32
N LYS A 73 13.17 -4.76 -19.21
CA LYS A 73 13.34 -4.62 -20.67
C LYS A 73 12.31 -3.69 -21.30
N ARG A 74 11.03 -3.84 -20.93
CA ARG A 74 9.92 -3.03 -21.48
C ARG A 74 9.88 -1.61 -20.92
N GLY A 75 10.57 -1.36 -19.81
CA GLY A 75 10.51 -0.09 -19.09
C GLY A 75 9.18 0.14 -18.39
N GLY A 76 9.02 1.34 -17.83
CA GLY A 76 7.82 1.78 -17.10
C GLY A 76 7.91 1.68 -15.58
N ASN A 77 6.81 2.04 -14.90
CA ASN A 77 6.76 2.19 -13.45
C ASN A 77 6.18 0.99 -12.69
N ARG A 78 5.72 -0.06 -13.41
CA ARG A 78 4.97 -1.20 -12.83
C ARG A 78 5.70 -1.91 -11.70
N PHE A 79 7.03 -2.02 -11.78
CA PHE A 79 7.84 -2.56 -10.69
C PHE A 79 7.79 -1.67 -9.44
N TYR A 80 7.91 -0.36 -9.62
CA TYR A 80 7.98 0.63 -8.54
C TYR A 80 6.66 0.79 -7.80
N ASP A 81 5.52 0.55 -8.45
CA ASP A 81 4.19 0.58 -7.83
C ASP A 81 4.04 -0.45 -6.69
N GLY A 82 4.79 -1.56 -6.76
CA GLY A 82 4.83 -2.61 -5.74
C GLY A 82 5.97 -2.48 -4.72
N ALA A 83 6.81 -1.44 -4.82
CA ALA A 83 8.07 -1.35 -4.10
C ALA A 83 7.94 -1.27 -2.58
N LYS A 84 6.77 -0.88 -2.05
CA LYS A 84 6.51 -0.91 -0.60
C LYS A 84 6.81 -2.29 0.01
N SER A 85 6.58 -3.36 -0.74
CA SER A 85 6.80 -4.74 -0.28
C SER A 85 8.27 -5.07 0.04
N ILE A 86 9.24 -4.27 -0.44
CA ILE A 86 10.68 -4.45 -0.21
C ILE A 86 11.05 -4.21 1.25
N ASN A 87 10.40 -3.24 1.91
CA ASN A 87 10.64 -2.95 3.32
C ASN A 87 9.76 -3.81 4.26
N GLY A 88 8.85 -4.62 3.71
CA GLY A 88 7.97 -5.49 4.48
C GLY A 88 8.63 -6.81 4.86
N TYR A 89 7.84 -7.88 4.84
CA TYR A 89 8.31 -9.25 5.05
C TYR A 89 7.86 -10.22 3.93
N CYS A 90 7.50 -9.66 2.77
CA CYS A 90 7.08 -10.44 1.61
C CYS A 90 8.27 -11.13 0.93
N LYS A 91 7.96 -12.01 -0.03
CA LYS A 91 8.96 -12.60 -0.93
C LYS A 91 9.87 -11.55 -1.57
N ASN A 92 9.35 -10.38 -1.96
CA ASN A 92 10.18 -9.29 -2.47
C ASN A 92 11.18 -8.75 -1.44
N ALA A 93 10.83 -8.61 -0.17
CA ALA A 93 11.79 -8.19 0.87
C ALA A 93 12.94 -9.20 0.96
N LEU A 94 12.61 -10.49 1.03
CA LEU A 94 13.59 -11.58 1.10
C LEU A 94 14.51 -11.60 -0.13
N ASP A 95 13.94 -11.56 -1.33
CA ASP A 95 14.70 -11.69 -2.57
C ASP A 95 15.64 -10.49 -2.77
N PHE A 96 15.18 -9.27 -2.47
CA PHE A 96 16.03 -8.06 -2.56
C PHE A 96 17.10 -8.03 -1.47
N SER A 97 16.81 -8.45 -0.24
CA SER A 97 17.84 -8.56 0.80
C SER A 97 18.92 -9.57 0.41
N LYS A 98 18.52 -10.78 0.00
CA LYS A 98 19.47 -11.86 -0.37
C LYS A 98 20.38 -11.48 -1.52
N ILE A 99 19.84 -10.89 -2.57
CA ILE A 99 20.67 -10.51 -3.72
C ILE A 99 21.62 -9.34 -3.39
N LEU A 100 21.16 -8.37 -2.60
CA LEU A 100 22.05 -7.30 -2.13
C LEU A 100 23.15 -7.86 -1.23
N GLU A 101 22.83 -8.78 -0.32
CA GLU A 101 23.77 -9.49 0.54
C GLU A 101 24.82 -10.24 -0.27
N PHE A 102 24.37 -10.99 -1.28
CA PHE A 102 25.25 -11.69 -2.22
C PHE A 102 26.21 -10.75 -2.95
N LEU A 103 25.69 -9.66 -3.53
CA LEU A 103 26.48 -8.72 -4.33
C LEU A 103 27.40 -7.82 -3.50
N THR A 104 27.04 -7.54 -2.23
CA THR A 104 27.83 -6.71 -1.31
C THR A 104 28.72 -7.52 -0.36
N LEU A 105 28.64 -8.86 -0.43
CA LEU A 105 29.25 -9.80 0.52
C LEU A 105 28.88 -9.51 1.98
N ARG A 106 27.62 -9.15 2.21
CA ARG A 106 27.04 -8.91 3.54
C ARG A 106 26.02 -10.00 3.90
N ASN A 107 25.62 -10.04 5.16
CA ASN A 107 24.64 -11.01 5.69
C ASN A 107 23.62 -10.37 6.65
N ASP A 108 23.56 -9.05 6.74
CA ASP A 108 22.78 -8.30 7.72
C ASP A 108 21.70 -7.39 7.09
N LEU A 109 21.58 -7.34 5.77
CA LEU A 109 20.66 -6.44 5.07
C LEU A 109 19.20 -6.88 5.19
N ILE A 110 18.96 -8.15 5.51
CA ILE A 110 17.63 -8.64 5.89
C ILE A 110 17.05 -7.87 7.09
N ASN A 111 17.92 -7.34 7.97
CA ASN A 111 17.52 -6.58 9.16
C ASN A 111 17.00 -5.17 8.84
N LEU A 112 17.19 -4.68 7.61
CA LEU A 112 16.67 -3.41 7.09
C LEU A 112 15.22 -3.52 6.58
N THR A 113 14.59 -4.66 6.84
CA THR A 113 13.20 -4.98 6.48
C THR A 113 12.39 -5.36 7.72
N LEU A 114 11.10 -5.64 7.55
CA LEU A 114 10.23 -6.13 8.61
C LEU A 114 10.18 -7.67 8.68
N MET A 115 11.13 -8.38 8.07
CA MET A 115 11.13 -9.85 7.99
C MET A 115 10.98 -10.56 9.34
N GLY A 116 11.57 -10.03 10.42
CA GLY A 116 11.40 -10.57 11.77
C GLY A 116 9.95 -10.59 12.27
N TRP A 117 9.08 -9.74 11.71
CA TRP A 117 7.70 -9.52 12.17
C TRP A 117 6.64 -10.33 11.42
N LYS A 118 7.07 -11.23 10.52
CA LYS A 118 6.20 -12.02 9.64
C LYS A 118 5.12 -12.81 10.38
N ASN A 119 5.44 -13.33 11.56
CA ASN A 119 4.55 -14.20 12.35
C ASN A 119 3.82 -13.45 13.49
N THR A 120 3.98 -12.13 13.59
CA THR A 120 3.49 -11.34 14.73
C THR A 120 2.37 -10.40 14.31
N VAL A 121 2.54 -9.67 13.21
CA VAL A 121 1.59 -8.66 12.75
C VAL A 121 1.20 -8.90 11.31
N SER A 122 -0.04 -8.58 10.96
CA SER A 122 -0.54 -8.67 9.58
C SER A 122 0.09 -7.61 8.68
N LEU A 123 0.39 -8.01 7.44
CA LEU A 123 0.95 -7.12 6.41
C LEU A 123 -0.11 -6.13 5.92
N ARG A 124 -1.38 -6.52 6.00
CA ARG A 124 -2.49 -5.69 5.52
C ARG A 124 -2.55 -4.43 6.36
N GLY A 125 -2.31 -3.29 5.71
CA GLY A 125 -2.30 -1.99 6.38
C GLY A 125 -1.00 -1.66 7.10
N LEU A 126 0.01 -2.56 7.12
CA LEU A 126 1.27 -2.33 7.83
C LEU A 126 2.10 -1.19 7.22
N LEU A 127 2.14 -1.12 5.89
CA LEU A 127 3.03 -0.23 5.14
C LEU A 127 2.28 0.89 4.42
N LYS A 128 2.88 2.08 4.43
CA LYS A 128 2.39 3.24 3.68
C LYS A 128 2.36 2.97 2.17
N LYS A 129 1.48 3.70 1.50
CA LYS A 129 1.34 3.65 0.02
C LYS A 129 2.29 4.64 -0.68
N SER A 130 2.66 5.71 -0.01
CA SER A 130 3.56 6.76 -0.49
C SER A 130 4.68 6.99 0.51
N LEU A 131 5.77 7.60 0.05
CA LEU A 131 6.90 7.97 0.90
C LEU A 131 6.45 8.99 1.94
N SER A 132 6.94 8.84 3.17
CA SER A 132 6.82 9.82 4.24
C SER A 132 8.20 10.13 4.80
N TRP A 133 8.44 11.38 5.18
CA TRP A 133 9.72 11.82 5.74
C TRP A 133 9.53 12.99 6.70
N CYS A 134 10.50 13.20 7.59
CA CYS A 134 10.59 14.43 8.36
C CYS A 134 11.44 15.47 7.61
N PRO A 135 10.91 16.64 7.21
CA PRO A 135 11.70 17.68 6.57
C PRO A 135 12.84 18.18 7.45
N ASN A 136 12.60 18.29 8.76
CA ASN A 136 13.59 18.79 9.72
C ASN A 136 14.76 17.81 9.87
N CYS A 137 14.53 16.49 9.94
CA CYS A 137 15.62 15.50 9.91
C CYS A 137 16.49 15.65 8.66
N ILE A 138 15.88 15.87 7.50
CA ILE A 138 16.63 16.05 6.24
C ILE A 138 17.44 17.35 6.27
N SER A 139 16.90 18.43 6.83
CA SER A 139 17.64 19.69 7.01
C SER A 139 18.81 19.48 7.96
N ASP A 140 18.58 18.92 9.14
CA ASP A 140 19.62 18.67 10.15
C ASP A 140 20.78 17.85 9.58
N TRP A 141 20.48 16.78 8.83
CA TRP A 141 21.52 15.98 8.20
C TRP A 141 22.28 16.76 7.14
N ARG A 142 21.61 17.61 6.37
CA ARG A 142 22.27 18.46 5.39
C ARG A 142 23.18 19.49 6.05
N ASP A 143 22.68 20.19 7.07
CA ASP A 143 23.40 21.25 7.76
C ASP A 143 24.64 20.71 8.49
N LYS A 144 24.56 19.47 8.99
CA LYS A 144 25.68 18.74 9.60
C LYS A 144 26.60 18.04 8.59
N GLY A 145 26.32 18.12 7.29
CA GLY A 145 27.06 17.35 6.26
C GLY A 145 26.97 15.82 6.44
N SER A 146 25.96 15.33 7.17
CA SER A 146 25.75 13.93 7.47
C SER A 146 25.04 13.19 6.33
N GLN A 147 25.22 11.87 6.28
CA GLN A 147 24.57 11.04 5.28
C GLN A 147 23.05 11.00 5.47
N ILE A 148 22.31 11.45 4.45
CA ILE A 148 20.84 11.38 4.44
C ILE A 148 20.38 9.95 4.15
N TYR A 149 19.50 9.44 5.01
CA TYR A 149 18.86 8.13 4.89
C TYR A 149 17.44 8.17 5.43
N TYR A 150 16.63 7.17 5.12
CA TYR A 150 15.24 7.06 5.58
C TYR A 150 15.08 5.86 6.52
N PRO A 151 14.74 6.10 7.80
CA PRO A 151 14.43 5.06 8.76
C PRO A 151 13.31 4.14 8.30
N LEU A 152 13.38 2.85 8.68
CA LEU A 152 12.34 1.86 8.41
C LEU A 152 11.00 2.25 9.05
N SER A 153 11.03 2.89 10.22
CA SER A 153 9.84 3.36 10.94
C SER A 153 8.94 4.26 10.08
N TRP A 154 9.50 5.12 9.23
CA TRP A 154 8.74 6.04 8.38
C TRP A 154 7.86 5.34 7.34
N TYR A 155 8.14 4.07 7.03
CA TYR A 155 7.37 3.28 6.08
C TYR A 155 6.14 2.61 6.71
N LEU A 156 6.02 2.59 8.05
CA LEU A 156 4.87 2.02 8.75
C LEU A 156 3.67 2.96 8.69
N SER A 157 2.49 2.43 8.36
CA SER A 157 1.27 3.25 8.22
C SER A 157 0.88 3.99 9.49
N SER A 158 1.15 3.41 10.67
CA SER A 158 0.83 4.02 11.96
C SER A 158 1.87 5.06 12.41
N MET A 159 2.99 5.22 11.69
CA MET A 159 4.02 6.23 12.00
C MET A 159 3.65 7.56 11.34
N GLN A 160 3.16 8.51 12.14
CA GLN A 160 2.71 9.82 11.64
C GLN A 160 3.59 10.98 12.13
N ILE A 161 4.23 10.83 13.29
CA ILE A 161 5.02 11.89 13.93
C ILE A 161 6.49 11.45 14.00
N CYS A 162 7.39 12.35 13.66
CA CYS A 162 8.80 12.23 13.98
C CYS A 162 9.01 12.60 15.46
N LEU A 163 9.53 11.68 16.28
CA LEU A 163 9.77 11.94 17.71
C LEU A 163 11.00 12.82 17.96
N ILE A 164 11.92 12.95 17.00
CA ILE A 164 13.09 13.83 17.10
C ILE A 164 12.65 15.30 17.07
N HIS A 165 11.77 15.65 16.13
CA HIS A 165 11.34 17.04 15.91
C HIS A 165 9.91 17.33 16.37
N ASN A 166 9.18 16.30 16.86
CA ASN A 166 7.77 16.38 17.24
C ASN A 166 6.87 16.99 16.15
N THR A 167 7.15 16.65 14.88
CA THR A 167 6.40 17.13 13.71
C THR A 167 5.81 15.97 12.91
N TYR A 168 4.72 16.23 12.18
CA TYR A 168 4.16 15.24 11.28
C TYR A 168 5.13 14.94 10.13
N LEU A 169 5.18 13.67 9.73
CA LEU A 169 5.89 13.27 8.53
C LEU A 169 5.15 13.80 7.30
N SER A 170 5.88 14.50 6.43
CA SER A 170 5.36 14.99 5.16
C SER A 170 5.36 13.86 4.13
N ASN A 171 4.37 13.85 3.25
CA ASN A 171 4.27 12.95 2.10
C ASN A 171 4.11 13.70 0.76
N VAL A 172 4.07 15.03 0.81
CA VAL A 172 3.90 15.92 -0.34
C VAL A 172 5.20 16.68 -0.57
N CYS A 173 5.69 16.69 -1.81
CA CYS A 173 6.89 17.45 -2.14
C CYS A 173 6.64 18.97 -2.02
N PRO A 174 7.47 19.75 -1.30
CA PRO A 174 7.28 21.20 -1.12
C PRO A 174 7.55 22.02 -2.40
N HIS A 175 8.09 21.41 -3.45
CA HIS A 175 8.43 22.09 -4.70
C HIS A 175 7.45 21.84 -5.85
N CYS A 176 6.83 20.65 -5.89
CA CYS A 176 5.93 20.28 -6.99
C CYS A 176 4.57 19.79 -6.52
N SER A 177 4.33 19.76 -5.21
CA SER A 177 3.07 19.35 -4.57
C SER A 177 2.59 17.94 -4.93
N LYS A 178 3.48 17.10 -5.47
CA LYS A 178 3.18 15.69 -5.80
C LYS A 178 3.46 14.78 -4.63
N ASN A 179 2.62 13.75 -4.48
CA ASN A 179 2.88 12.61 -3.58
C ASN A 179 3.99 11.74 -4.16
N LEU A 180 4.98 11.39 -3.33
CA LEU A 180 6.14 10.63 -3.79
C LEU A 180 5.91 9.12 -3.62
N PRO A 181 6.25 8.29 -4.62
CA PRO A 181 6.23 6.85 -4.46
C PRO A 181 7.33 6.39 -3.49
N ILE A 182 7.14 5.21 -2.89
CA ILE A 182 8.13 4.58 -1.98
C ILE A 182 9.50 4.43 -2.64
N LEU A 183 9.52 4.09 -3.92
CA LEU A 183 10.74 3.94 -4.70
C LEU A 183 10.48 4.44 -6.13
N HIS A 184 11.52 4.96 -6.77
CA HIS A 184 11.47 5.43 -8.15
C HIS A 184 12.83 5.21 -8.83
N ARG A 185 12.86 5.15 -10.16
CA ARG A 185 14.12 4.99 -10.94
C ARG A 185 15.17 6.08 -10.67
N ASN A 186 14.73 7.27 -10.31
CA ASN A 186 15.61 8.40 -9.97
C ASN A 186 15.52 8.78 -8.49
N PHE A 187 15.22 7.80 -7.63
CA PHE A 187 15.10 8.00 -6.19
C PHE A 187 16.48 8.27 -5.59
N ILE A 188 16.59 9.37 -4.84
CA ILE A 188 17.77 9.79 -4.10
C ILE A 188 17.28 10.27 -2.74
N ASN A 189 17.89 9.79 -1.65
CA ASN A 189 17.48 10.20 -0.30
C ASN A 189 17.63 11.72 -0.14
N GLY A 190 16.61 12.38 0.39
CA GLY A 190 16.59 13.84 0.59
C GLY A 190 16.05 14.66 -0.60
N TYR A 191 15.79 14.05 -1.75
CA TYR A 191 15.41 14.77 -2.97
C TYR A 191 14.16 14.20 -3.62
N CYS A 192 13.38 15.09 -4.26
CA CYS A 192 12.22 14.69 -5.04
C CYS A 192 12.66 13.94 -6.30
N PRO A 193 12.19 12.70 -6.55
CA PRO A 193 12.54 11.96 -7.75
C PRO A 193 12.06 12.61 -9.06
N LEU A 194 11.00 13.44 -8.97
CA LEU A 194 10.33 14.08 -10.11
C LEU A 194 10.92 15.46 -10.43
N CYS A 195 10.93 16.39 -9.47
CA CYS A 195 11.40 17.77 -9.70
C CYS A 195 12.82 18.05 -9.20
N LYS A 196 13.48 17.08 -8.56
CA LYS A 196 14.85 17.20 -7.98
C LYS A 196 14.99 18.21 -6.84
N GLY A 197 13.92 18.88 -6.44
CA GLY A 197 13.91 19.77 -5.29
C GLY A 197 14.24 19.04 -3.98
N CYS A 198 14.89 19.74 -3.05
CA CYS A 198 15.18 19.25 -1.70
C CYS A 198 13.89 19.00 -0.92
N LEU A 199 13.83 17.91 -0.16
CA LEU A 199 12.68 17.57 0.68
C LEU A 199 12.78 18.13 2.11
N GLY A 200 13.95 18.63 2.52
CA GLY A 200 14.21 19.21 3.83
C GLY A 200 13.85 20.69 3.98
N LYS A 201 12.86 21.20 3.23
CA LYS A 201 12.39 22.58 3.42
C LYS A 201 11.51 22.67 4.66
N TYR A 202 11.77 23.67 5.50
CA TYR A 202 10.97 23.96 6.69
C TYR A 202 9.50 24.17 6.31
N GLN A 203 8.61 23.37 6.90
CA GLN A 203 7.16 23.54 6.79
C GLN A 203 6.63 23.96 8.16
N ILE A 204 5.93 25.09 8.22
CA ILE A 204 5.20 25.52 9.41
C ILE A 204 4.10 24.49 9.67
N THR A 205 4.22 23.77 10.78
CA THR A 205 3.21 22.77 11.19
C THR A 205 1.92 23.47 11.60
N SER A 206 0.83 23.17 10.90
CA SER A 206 -0.52 23.44 11.40
C SER A 206 -0.79 22.55 12.61
N SER A 207 -1.29 23.11 13.71
CA SER A 207 -1.77 22.37 14.87
C SER A 207 -3.08 21.62 14.52
N VAL A 208 -3.14 20.33 14.79
CA VAL A 208 -4.23 19.42 14.38
C VAL A 208 -4.55 18.44 15.54
N PRO A 209 -5.82 17.99 15.72
CA PRO A 209 -6.43 17.80 17.06
C PRO A 209 -6.14 16.50 17.82
N ASN A 210 -5.29 15.56 17.35
CA ASN A 210 -5.03 14.29 18.05
C ASN A 210 -3.54 13.96 18.28
N ILE A 211 -2.77 14.95 18.72
CA ILE A 211 -1.34 14.82 19.05
C ILE A 211 -1.05 13.66 20.03
N LYS A 212 -1.94 13.38 21.00
CA LYS A 212 -1.66 12.40 22.06
C LYS A 212 -1.57 10.97 21.55
N GLN A 213 -2.52 10.54 20.72
CA GLN A 213 -2.54 9.17 20.20
C GLN A 213 -1.41 8.95 19.19
N ASP A 214 -1.13 9.91 18.31
CA ASP A 214 -0.08 9.77 17.30
C ASP A 214 1.33 9.77 17.91
N ILE A 215 1.56 10.57 18.96
CA ILE A 215 2.81 10.50 19.74
C ILE A 215 2.93 9.13 20.42
N PHE A 216 1.85 8.65 21.05
CA PHE A 216 1.83 7.33 21.68
C PHE A 216 2.12 6.20 20.69
N ASN A 217 1.50 6.24 19.52
CA ASN A 217 1.72 5.28 18.44
C ASN A 217 3.18 5.32 17.97
N SER A 218 3.74 6.51 17.76
CA SER A 218 5.11 6.68 17.28
C SER A 218 6.12 6.12 18.30
N LYS A 219 5.92 6.37 19.61
CA LYS A 219 6.76 5.81 20.68
C LYS A 219 6.71 4.28 20.71
N ASN A 220 5.52 3.72 20.60
CA ASN A 220 5.35 2.27 20.56
C ASN A 220 5.92 1.65 19.28
N ILE A 221 5.85 2.33 18.14
CA ILE A 221 6.48 1.86 16.89
C ILE A 221 8.00 1.81 17.02
N GLU A 222 8.61 2.83 17.63
CA GLU A 222 10.04 2.83 17.87
C GLU A 222 10.46 1.70 18.81
N ALA A 223 9.72 1.50 19.91
CA ALA A 223 9.93 0.36 20.81
C ALA A 223 9.75 -0.98 20.09
N PHE A 224 8.69 -1.12 19.29
CA PHE A 224 8.40 -2.29 18.47
C PHE A 224 9.60 -2.66 17.60
N LEU A 225 10.23 -1.71 16.91
CA LEU A 225 11.35 -2.00 16.01
C LEU A 225 12.66 -2.39 16.71
N ILE A 226 12.81 -2.05 18.00
CA ILE A 226 13.98 -2.41 18.82
C ILE A 226 13.83 -3.81 19.41
N LEU A 227 12.60 -4.27 19.62
CA LEU A 227 12.34 -5.58 20.21
C LEU A 227 12.92 -6.72 19.36
N ASP A 228 13.47 -7.71 20.05
CA ASP A 228 13.91 -8.95 19.45
C ASP A 228 12.70 -9.83 19.13
N ALA A 229 12.44 -10.01 17.83
CA ALA A 229 11.32 -10.79 17.33
C ALA A 229 11.42 -12.29 17.66
N SER A 230 12.63 -12.80 17.96
CA SER A 230 12.84 -14.22 18.27
C SER A 230 12.28 -14.64 19.63
N ASN A 231 12.15 -13.69 20.55
CA ASN A 231 11.73 -13.92 21.95
C ASN A 231 10.25 -13.59 22.20
N LEU A 232 9.45 -13.41 21.15
CA LEU A 232 8.05 -13.01 21.29
C LEU A 232 7.14 -14.21 21.55
N LYS A 233 6.24 -14.06 22.53
CA LYS A 233 5.15 -15.01 22.71
C LYS A 233 4.13 -14.86 21.58
N GLN A 234 3.31 -15.89 21.40
CA GLN A 234 2.21 -15.82 20.44
C GLN A 234 1.24 -14.70 20.86
N VAL A 235 0.99 -13.74 19.97
CA VAL A 235 0.16 -12.56 20.25
C VAL A 235 -1.25 -12.96 20.72
N SER A 236 -1.77 -14.10 20.24
CA SER A 236 -3.03 -14.69 20.67
C SER A 236 -3.08 -14.96 22.18
N GLN A 237 -2.02 -15.52 22.76
CA GLN A 237 -1.93 -15.84 24.19
C GLN A 237 -1.89 -14.56 25.03
N SER A 238 -1.15 -13.54 24.59
CA SER A 238 -1.13 -12.24 25.26
C SER A 238 -2.51 -11.58 25.23
N LEU A 239 -3.21 -11.63 24.09
CA LEU A 239 -4.57 -11.10 23.98
C LEU A 239 -5.55 -11.87 24.88
N GLN A 240 -5.47 -13.20 24.92
CA GLN A 240 -6.33 -14.02 25.78
C GLN A 240 -6.14 -13.67 27.27
N LYS A 241 -4.90 -13.48 27.71
CA LYS A 241 -4.61 -13.07 29.08
C LYS A 241 -5.16 -11.67 29.39
N LEU A 242 -5.00 -10.71 28.47
CA LEU A 242 -5.58 -9.36 28.64
C LEU A 242 -7.11 -9.39 28.70
N ILE A 243 -7.77 -10.26 27.93
CA ILE A 243 -9.23 -10.43 27.94
C ILE A 243 -9.68 -11.01 29.29
N GLU A 244 -8.93 -11.96 29.85
CA GLU A 244 -9.19 -12.51 31.17
C GLU A 244 -9.08 -11.44 32.26
N GLU A 245 -8.00 -10.64 32.23
CA GLU A 245 -7.74 -9.59 33.23
C GLU A 245 -8.73 -8.42 33.16
N VAL A 246 -9.15 -8.00 31.97
CA VAL A 246 -9.97 -6.79 31.79
C VAL A 246 -11.48 -7.09 31.82
N THR A 247 -11.88 -8.22 31.23
CA THR A 247 -13.29 -8.57 30.96
C THR A 247 -13.69 -9.95 31.46
N ASN A 248 -12.90 -10.58 32.34
CA ASN A 248 -13.20 -11.89 32.91
C ASN A 248 -13.52 -12.94 31.82
N GLY A 249 -12.78 -12.90 30.71
CA GLY A 249 -12.92 -13.86 29.60
C GLY A 249 -13.93 -13.47 28.52
N ASN A 250 -14.68 -12.36 28.67
CA ASN A 250 -15.69 -11.96 27.69
C ASN A 250 -15.09 -11.25 26.46
N VAL A 251 -14.72 -12.05 25.45
CA VAL A 251 -14.15 -11.57 24.17
C VAL A 251 -15.03 -10.54 23.46
N ALA A 252 -16.36 -10.66 23.55
CA ALA A 252 -17.28 -9.74 22.86
C ALA A 252 -17.29 -8.35 23.51
N GLU A 253 -17.27 -8.31 24.84
CA GLU A 253 -17.17 -7.09 25.62
C GLU A 253 -15.81 -6.42 25.41
N PHE A 254 -14.72 -7.19 25.44
CA PHE A 254 -13.39 -6.67 25.15
C PHE A 254 -13.29 -6.06 23.74
N ALA A 255 -13.84 -6.76 22.73
CA ALA A 255 -13.88 -6.25 21.37
C ALA A 255 -14.65 -4.93 21.26
N HIS A 256 -15.76 -4.80 21.99
CA HIS A 256 -16.55 -3.57 22.05
C HIS A 256 -15.76 -2.43 22.71
N LEU A 257 -15.13 -2.66 23.86
CA LEU A 257 -14.27 -1.67 24.55
C LEU A 257 -13.16 -1.18 23.60
N MET A 258 -12.51 -2.12 22.92
CA MET A 258 -11.44 -1.86 21.95
C MET A 258 -11.92 -1.25 20.63
N SER A 259 -13.24 -1.14 20.43
CA SER A 259 -13.85 -0.72 19.17
C SER A 259 -13.27 -1.49 17.97
N ILE A 260 -13.13 -2.82 18.13
CA ILE A 260 -12.68 -3.78 17.12
C ILE A 260 -13.84 -4.72 16.81
N PRO A 261 -14.12 -5.07 15.55
CA PRO A 261 -15.20 -5.97 15.23
C PRO A 261 -15.06 -7.32 15.97
N LYS A 262 -16.16 -7.80 16.57
CA LYS A 262 -16.17 -9.05 17.35
C LYS A 262 -15.48 -10.20 16.61
N VAL A 263 -15.86 -10.45 15.35
CA VAL A 263 -15.29 -11.54 14.53
C VAL A 263 -13.77 -11.40 14.40
N THR A 264 -13.27 -10.19 14.14
CA THR A 264 -11.83 -9.93 14.06
C THR A 264 -11.10 -10.25 15.36
N MET A 265 -11.67 -9.88 16.51
CA MET A 265 -11.06 -10.19 17.81
C MET A 265 -11.01 -11.70 18.07
N TRP A 266 -12.09 -12.43 17.74
CA TRP A 266 -12.12 -13.89 17.83
C TRP A 266 -11.02 -14.54 16.98
N ASP A 267 -10.87 -14.13 15.72
CA ASP A 267 -9.84 -14.67 14.82
C ASP A 267 -8.42 -14.43 15.38
N TRP A 268 -8.18 -13.29 16.03
CA TRP A 268 -6.88 -12.95 16.63
C TRP A 268 -6.59 -13.79 17.87
N VAL A 269 -7.56 -13.95 18.77
CA VAL A 269 -7.42 -14.75 20.00
C VAL A 269 -7.22 -16.23 19.67
N ARG A 270 -7.87 -16.75 18.62
CA ARG A 270 -7.67 -18.12 18.15
C ARG A 270 -6.38 -18.33 17.36
N GLY A 271 -5.72 -17.24 16.95
CA GLY A 271 -4.53 -17.32 16.08
C GLY A 271 -4.84 -17.69 14.63
N GLU A 272 -6.11 -17.69 14.22
CA GLU A 272 -6.52 -17.94 12.83
C GLU A 272 -6.06 -16.79 11.90
N ARG A 273 -5.99 -15.57 12.43
CA ARG A 273 -5.49 -14.38 11.72
C ARG A 273 -4.56 -13.56 12.58
N LEU A 274 -3.50 -13.06 11.97
CA LEU A 274 -2.58 -12.12 12.64
C LEU A 274 -3.26 -10.76 12.86
N PRO A 275 -3.04 -10.12 14.02
CA PRO A 275 -3.53 -8.79 14.30
C PRO A 275 -2.81 -7.73 13.45
N SER A 276 -3.54 -6.70 13.04
CA SER A 276 -2.91 -5.52 12.42
C SER A 276 -2.15 -4.71 13.48
N LEU A 277 -1.01 -4.12 13.11
CA LEU A 277 -0.25 -3.24 14.00
C LEU A 277 -1.11 -2.08 14.55
N GLU A 278 -1.92 -1.45 13.70
CA GLU A 278 -2.85 -0.38 14.10
C GLU A 278 -3.83 -0.85 15.19
N GLY A 279 -4.39 -2.05 15.04
CA GLY A 279 -5.26 -2.67 16.03
C GLY A 279 -4.56 -2.93 17.36
N LEU A 280 -3.32 -3.44 17.34
CA LEU A 280 -2.53 -3.63 18.57
C LEU A 280 -2.23 -2.28 19.25
N LEU A 281 -1.83 -1.27 18.48
CA LEU A 281 -1.57 0.08 19.01
C LEU A 281 -2.83 0.70 19.62
N LYS A 282 -4.00 0.44 19.04
CA LYS A 282 -5.29 0.87 19.60
C LYS A 282 -5.57 0.24 20.96
N ILE A 283 -5.33 -1.08 21.10
CA ILE A 283 -5.45 -1.79 22.38
C ILE A 283 -4.47 -1.20 23.39
N CYS A 284 -3.20 -1.04 23.00
CA CYS A 284 -2.16 -0.42 23.83
C CYS A 284 -2.56 0.98 24.31
N PHE A 285 -3.10 1.82 23.42
CA PHE A 285 -3.50 3.18 23.75
C PHE A 285 -4.66 3.22 24.75
N GLN A 286 -5.69 2.40 24.55
CA GLN A 286 -6.86 2.40 25.43
C GLN A 286 -6.60 1.79 26.80
N LEU A 287 -5.75 0.76 26.87
CA LEU A 287 -5.34 0.14 28.13
C LEU A 287 -4.14 0.83 28.78
N ASN A 288 -3.57 1.86 28.14
CA ASN A 288 -2.35 2.53 28.55
C ASN A 288 -1.17 1.55 28.78
N LEU A 289 -1.01 0.58 27.87
CA LEU A 289 0.02 -0.46 27.89
C LEU A 289 1.07 -0.20 26.80
N SER A 290 2.33 -0.55 27.05
CA SER A 290 3.35 -0.55 25.99
C SER A 290 3.17 -1.76 25.06
N ILE A 291 3.57 -1.62 23.80
CA ILE A 291 3.58 -2.72 22.84
C ILE A 291 4.57 -3.82 23.25
N GLU A 292 5.67 -3.46 23.92
CA GLU A 292 6.61 -4.44 24.50
C GLU A 292 5.90 -5.32 25.53
N HIS A 293 5.13 -4.71 26.44
CA HIS A 293 4.40 -5.45 27.45
C HIS A 293 3.40 -6.42 26.81
N LEU A 294 2.66 -5.96 25.79
CA LEU A 294 1.71 -6.79 25.05
C LEU A 294 2.40 -7.97 24.34
N LEU A 295 3.56 -7.76 23.70
CA LEU A 295 4.21 -8.79 22.89
C LEU A 295 5.10 -9.76 23.69
N THR A 296 5.67 -9.31 24.81
CA THR A 296 6.57 -10.12 25.64
C THR A 296 5.87 -10.76 26.84
N ASN A 297 4.71 -10.22 27.23
CA ASN A 297 3.99 -10.63 28.45
C ASN A 297 4.90 -10.56 29.70
N LYS A 298 5.94 -9.70 29.68
CA LYS A 298 6.77 -9.43 30.86
C LYS A 298 5.85 -8.90 31.94
N LYS A 299 5.87 -9.54 33.12
CA LYS A 299 5.16 -9.09 34.34
C LYS A 299 5.77 -7.77 34.84
N GLY A 300 5.52 -6.69 34.13
CA GLY A 300 5.49 -5.35 34.71
C GLY A 300 4.03 -5.07 34.96
N ILE A 301 3.61 -5.14 36.21
CA ILE A 301 2.29 -4.70 36.66
C ILE A 301 2.04 -3.33 36.03
N PRO A 302 1.05 -3.14 35.13
CA PRO A 302 0.56 -1.79 34.94
C PRO A 302 0.06 -1.39 36.33
N ASN A 303 0.52 -0.23 36.79
CA ASN A 303 0.03 0.43 37.99
C ASN A 303 -1.45 0.83 37.73
N CYS A 304 -2.31 -0.15 37.47
CA CYS A 304 -3.75 -0.06 37.40
C CYS A 304 -4.16 0.13 38.85
N LYS A 305 -4.22 1.39 39.30
CA LYS A 305 -5.07 1.72 40.42
C LYS A 305 -6.49 1.31 40.02
N GLU A 306 -6.98 0.24 40.65
CA GLU A 306 -7.96 -0.73 40.15
C GLU A 306 -9.38 -0.23 39.87
N GLU A 307 -9.71 1.06 40.01
CA GLU A 307 -11.09 1.53 39.81
C GLU A 307 -11.25 2.65 38.78
N LYS A 308 -10.20 3.46 38.53
CA LYS A 308 -10.31 4.65 37.65
C LYS A 308 -10.21 4.34 36.15
N THR A 309 -9.74 3.15 35.77
CA THR A 309 -9.51 2.76 34.37
C THR A 309 -10.80 2.26 33.71
N ARG A 310 -11.64 1.49 34.43
CA ARG A 310 -12.95 1.04 33.93
C ARG A 310 -13.86 2.23 33.62
N GLU A 311 -13.98 3.20 34.53
CA GLU A 311 -14.81 4.39 34.32
C GLU A 311 -14.34 5.24 33.14
N LYS A 312 -13.03 5.47 32.98
CA LYS A 312 -12.48 6.23 31.83
C LYS A 312 -12.67 5.54 30.49
N ILE A 313 -12.56 4.20 30.43
CA ILE A 313 -12.77 3.43 29.20
C ILE A 313 -14.27 3.41 28.83
N LEU A 314 -15.16 3.24 29.82
CA LEU A 314 -16.62 3.27 29.63
C LEU A 314 -17.14 4.65 29.19
N LEU A 315 -16.54 5.75 29.68
CA LEU A 315 -16.87 7.13 29.29
C LEU A 315 -16.51 7.46 27.82
N GLN A 316 -15.53 6.77 27.22
CA GLN A 316 -15.13 6.99 25.83
C GLN A 316 -15.87 6.05 24.86
N ALA A 317 -16.21 4.84 25.29
CA ALA A 317 -16.97 3.88 24.48
C ALA A 317 -18.46 4.24 24.31
N SER A 318 -19.01 5.10 25.17
CA SER A 318 -20.44 5.44 25.23
C SER A 318 -20.95 6.40 24.14
N THR A 319 -20.09 6.95 23.27
CA THR A 319 -20.49 8.03 22.35
C THR A 319 -20.94 7.59 20.95
N ASN A 320 -20.89 6.31 20.60
CA ASN A 320 -21.34 5.86 19.27
C ASN A 320 -22.17 4.58 19.33
N ILE A 321 -23.26 4.60 20.10
CA ILE A 321 -24.34 3.64 19.91
C ILE A 321 -25.04 4.00 18.59
N THR A 322 -24.59 3.41 17.49
CA THR A 322 -25.40 3.37 16.28
C THR A 322 -26.60 2.46 16.56
N LYS A 323 -27.69 3.04 17.05
CA LYS A 323 -29.00 2.36 17.11
C LYS A 323 -29.22 1.73 15.74
N ARG A 324 -29.31 0.40 15.68
CA ARG A 324 -29.71 -0.30 14.45
C ARG A 324 -31.03 0.32 13.99
N ARG A 325 -31.03 1.00 12.85
CA ARG A 325 -32.25 1.53 12.24
C ARG A 325 -33.25 0.39 12.14
N LYS A 326 -34.44 0.56 12.72
CA LYS A 326 -35.55 -0.38 12.54
C LYS A 326 -35.94 -0.29 11.07
N ILE A 327 -35.67 -1.35 10.30
CA ILE A 327 -35.93 -1.37 8.86
C ILE A 327 -37.43 -1.57 8.67
N ASN A 328 -38.10 -0.63 8.02
CA ASN A 328 -39.48 -0.79 7.60
C ASN A 328 -39.49 -1.47 6.22
N ILE A 329 -39.83 -2.76 6.20
CA ILE A 329 -39.81 -3.61 4.99
C ILE A 329 -40.88 -3.17 3.98
N GLU A 330 -42.03 -2.69 4.44
CA GLU A 330 -43.15 -2.24 3.59
C GLU A 330 -42.78 -0.96 2.84
N LEU A 331 -42.14 -0.01 3.51
CA LEU A 331 -41.61 1.20 2.88
C LEU A 331 -40.56 0.84 1.81
N LEU A 332 -39.70 -0.14 2.08
CA LEU A 332 -38.67 -0.57 1.16
C LEU A 332 -39.24 -1.22 -0.11
N ASN A 333 -40.26 -2.06 0.04
CA ASN A 333 -40.99 -2.66 -1.09
C ASN A 333 -41.62 -1.58 -1.97
N ARG A 334 -42.33 -0.62 -1.36
CA ARG A 334 -43.00 0.46 -2.10
C ARG A 334 -42.03 1.34 -2.90
N GLU A 335 -40.88 1.67 -2.31
CA GLU A 335 -39.82 2.43 -3.00
C GLU A 335 -39.25 1.63 -4.18
N LEU A 336 -38.95 0.34 -3.99
CA LEU A 336 -38.45 -0.50 -5.09
C LEU A 336 -39.48 -0.70 -6.20
N GLU A 337 -40.76 -0.84 -5.86
CA GLU A 337 -41.86 -0.90 -6.83
C GLU A 337 -42.03 0.42 -7.57
N HIS A 338 -41.85 1.56 -6.91
CA HIS A 338 -41.85 2.86 -7.58
C HIS A 338 -40.80 2.93 -8.69
N TYR A 339 -39.56 2.46 -8.44
CA TYR A 339 -38.51 2.41 -9.48
C TYR A 339 -38.82 1.41 -10.61
N ILE A 340 -39.59 0.36 -10.33
CA ILE A 340 -40.03 -0.59 -11.37
C ILE A 340 -41.12 0.04 -12.25
N CYS A 341 -42.05 0.79 -11.64
CA CYS A 341 -43.20 1.40 -12.32
C CYS A 341 -42.89 2.74 -12.98
N SER A 342 -41.92 3.52 -12.46
CA SER A 342 -41.55 4.84 -12.99
C SER A 342 -40.84 4.77 -14.34
N GLY A 343 -40.39 3.58 -14.77
CA GLY A 343 -39.65 3.39 -16.02
C GLY A 343 -38.22 3.90 -15.96
N GLU A 344 -37.72 4.31 -14.79
CA GLU A 344 -36.36 4.80 -14.63
C GLU A 344 -35.33 3.67 -14.66
N MET A 345 -34.44 3.68 -15.66
CA MET A 345 -33.49 2.58 -15.92
C MET A 345 -32.20 2.71 -15.09
N PHE A 346 -32.30 2.53 -13.78
CA PHE A 346 -31.16 2.57 -12.87
C PHE A 346 -30.61 1.18 -12.54
N SER A 347 -29.28 1.10 -12.38
CA SER A 347 -28.67 -0.12 -11.83
C SER A 347 -29.09 -0.30 -10.38
N LEU A 348 -29.13 -1.55 -9.91
CA LEU A 348 -29.41 -1.82 -8.49
C LEU A 348 -28.41 -1.13 -7.55
N SER A 349 -27.18 -0.87 -8.00
CA SER A 349 -26.21 -0.11 -7.19
C SER A 349 -26.58 1.37 -7.08
N GLU A 350 -27.21 1.94 -8.10
CA GLU A 350 -27.65 3.32 -8.11
C GLU A 350 -28.91 3.48 -7.25
N VAL A 351 -29.88 2.57 -7.42
CA VAL A 351 -31.09 2.48 -6.59
C VAL A 351 -30.71 2.31 -5.11
N SER A 352 -29.76 1.42 -4.80
CA SER A 352 -29.23 1.22 -3.44
C SER A 352 -28.68 2.50 -2.81
N LYS A 353 -27.98 3.34 -3.58
CA LYS A 353 -27.48 4.63 -3.10
C LYS A 353 -28.61 5.63 -2.85
N ARG A 354 -29.61 5.67 -3.72
CA ARG A 354 -30.75 6.60 -3.64
C ARG A 354 -31.68 6.29 -2.46
N ILE A 355 -32.00 5.02 -2.26
CA ILE A 355 -32.83 4.56 -1.13
C ILE A 355 -32.00 4.56 0.19
N GLY A 356 -30.67 4.53 0.09
CA GLY A 356 -29.77 4.61 1.25
C GLY A 356 -29.60 3.28 2.00
N TYR A 357 -29.85 2.14 1.33
CA TYR A 357 -29.68 0.79 1.89
C TYR A 357 -28.71 -0.05 1.07
N ASP A 358 -27.90 -0.87 1.73
CA ASP A 358 -26.94 -1.76 1.07
C ASP A 358 -27.62 -2.83 0.19
N ARG A 359 -27.03 -3.14 -0.96
CA ARG A 359 -27.55 -4.14 -1.91
C ARG A 359 -27.82 -5.50 -1.27
N LYS A 360 -26.97 -5.95 -0.34
CA LYS A 360 -27.17 -7.26 0.33
C LYS A 360 -28.41 -7.24 1.21
N LEU A 361 -28.72 -6.09 1.81
CA LEU A 361 -29.90 -5.90 2.62
C LEU A 361 -31.16 -5.88 1.73
N LEU A 362 -31.12 -5.18 0.60
CA LEU A 362 -32.21 -5.19 -0.39
C LEU A 362 -32.52 -6.61 -0.88
N TYR A 363 -31.49 -7.39 -1.26
CA TYR A 363 -31.68 -8.77 -1.70
C TYR A 363 -32.21 -9.70 -0.60
N ARG A 364 -31.89 -9.42 0.67
CA ARG A 364 -32.36 -10.23 1.80
C ARG A 364 -33.85 -10.02 2.07
N HIS A 365 -34.34 -8.79 1.90
CA HIS A 365 -35.72 -8.43 2.25
C HIS A 365 -36.67 -8.38 1.05
N CYS A 366 -36.19 -8.02 -0.14
CA CYS A 366 -36.99 -7.77 -1.36
C CYS A 366 -36.32 -8.41 -2.61
N PRO A 367 -36.10 -9.74 -2.63
CA PRO A 367 -35.34 -10.40 -3.68
C PRO A 367 -35.98 -10.27 -5.07
N GLU A 368 -37.30 -10.36 -5.16
CA GLU A 368 -38.01 -10.35 -6.44
C GLU A 368 -37.99 -8.98 -7.12
N GLN A 369 -38.16 -7.90 -6.34
CA GLN A 369 -38.04 -6.53 -6.82
C GLN A 369 -36.60 -6.22 -7.26
N CYS A 370 -35.61 -6.68 -6.49
CA CYS A 370 -34.21 -6.54 -6.87
C CYS A 370 -33.88 -7.22 -8.20
N LYS A 371 -34.39 -8.44 -8.43
CA LYS A 371 -34.21 -9.16 -9.71
C LYS A 371 -34.82 -8.38 -10.87
N LYS A 372 -36.06 -7.90 -10.72
CA LYS A 372 -36.74 -7.09 -11.76
C LYS A 372 -35.96 -5.84 -12.15
N ILE A 373 -35.40 -5.11 -11.17
CA ILE A 373 -34.57 -3.92 -11.43
C ILE A 373 -33.31 -4.31 -12.19
N VAL A 374 -32.65 -5.40 -11.80
CA VAL A 374 -31.44 -5.90 -12.49
C VAL A 374 -31.75 -6.31 -13.92
N GLU A 375 -32.87 -7.00 -14.16
CA GLU A 375 -33.29 -7.42 -15.49
C GLU A 375 -33.65 -6.23 -16.39
N ASN A 376 -34.41 -5.26 -15.88
CA ASN A 376 -34.75 -4.04 -16.62
C ASN A 376 -33.49 -3.24 -16.99
N TYR A 377 -32.55 -3.08 -16.05
CA TYR A 377 -31.30 -2.40 -16.33
C TYR A 377 -30.44 -3.17 -17.34
N LYS A 378 -30.38 -4.50 -17.24
CA LYS A 378 -29.67 -5.35 -18.20
C LYS A 378 -30.24 -5.17 -19.61
N ARG A 379 -31.57 -5.24 -19.76
CA ARG A 379 -32.26 -5.03 -21.05
C ARG A 379 -32.01 -3.63 -21.61
N HIS A 380 -32.00 -2.61 -20.75
CA HIS A 380 -31.66 -1.24 -21.15
C HIS A 380 -30.21 -1.11 -21.64
N CYS A 381 -29.25 -1.74 -20.96
CA CYS A 381 -27.85 -1.76 -21.40
C CYS A 381 -27.67 -2.51 -22.71
N GLU A 382 -28.37 -3.64 -22.90
CA GLU A 382 -28.37 -4.41 -24.15
C GLU A 382 -28.91 -3.56 -25.30
N ASN A 383 -30.06 -2.90 -25.12
CA ASN A 383 -30.65 -2.00 -26.11
C ASN A 383 -29.73 -0.81 -26.44
N ARG A 384 -29.15 -0.13 -25.44
CA ARG A 384 -28.19 0.97 -25.70
C ARG A 384 -26.94 0.48 -26.42
N THR A 385 -26.49 -0.74 -26.14
CA THR A 385 -25.34 -1.33 -26.84
C THR A 385 -25.68 -1.60 -28.30
N PHE A 386 -26.89 -2.09 -28.57
CA PHE A 386 -27.41 -2.31 -29.91
C PHE A 386 -27.55 -1.00 -30.69
N GLU A 387 -28.26 -0.01 -30.14
CA GLU A 387 -28.44 1.33 -30.74
C GLU A 387 -27.10 2.01 -31.01
N ARG A 388 -26.15 1.94 -30.06
CA ARG A 388 -24.79 2.48 -30.25
C ARG A 388 -24.09 1.82 -31.43
N LYS A 389 -24.21 0.50 -31.58
CA LYS A 389 -23.58 -0.26 -32.67
C LYS A 389 -24.19 0.12 -34.02
N GLU A 390 -25.52 0.17 -34.14
CA GLU A 390 -26.19 0.59 -35.37
C GLU A 390 -25.78 2.01 -35.76
N THR A 391 -25.80 2.94 -34.81
CA THR A 391 -25.39 4.33 -35.03
C THR A 391 -23.92 4.41 -35.50
N LEU A 392 -23.01 3.65 -34.89
CA LEU A 392 -21.61 3.63 -35.29
C LEU A 392 -21.39 2.98 -36.65
N ILE A 393 -22.13 1.93 -36.97
CA ILE A 393 -22.11 1.28 -38.28
C ILE A 393 -22.52 2.28 -39.37
N SER A 394 -23.63 2.98 -39.17
CA SER A 394 -24.10 4.01 -40.11
C SER A 394 -23.06 5.12 -40.29
N TYR A 395 -22.48 5.65 -39.20
CA TYR A 395 -21.42 6.66 -39.30
C TYR A 395 -20.16 6.18 -40.01
N VAL A 396 -19.76 4.93 -39.79
CA VAL A 396 -18.60 4.34 -40.49
C VAL A 396 -18.90 4.24 -41.99
N GLN A 397 -20.09 3.79 -42.39
CA GLN A 397 -20.50 3.70 -43.79
C GLN A 397 -20.48 5.08 -44.46
N THR A 398 -21.14 6.08 -43.87
CA THR A 398 -21.15 7.46 -44.41
C THR A 398 -19.74 8.04 -44.51
N THR A 399 -18.91 7.83 -43.49
CA THR A 399 -17.51 8.32 -43.51
C THR A 399 -16.69 7.65 -44.63
N VAL A 400 -16.90 6.36 -44.89
CA VAL A 400 -16.22 5.65 -45.97
C VAL A 400 -16.64 6.21 -47.33
N GLU A 401 -17.93 6.45 -47.54
CA GLU A 401 -18.47 7.05 -48.78
C GLU A 401 -17.95 8.48 -49.01
N GLU A 402 -17.88 9.30 -47.97
CA GLU A 402 -17.29 10.64 -48.02
C GLU A 402 -15.81 10.60 -48.40
N LEU A 403 -15.03 9.73 -47.76
CA LEU A 403 -13.60 9.59 -48.06
C LEU A 403 -13.38 9.11 -49.51
N LYS A 404 -14.21 8.18 -50.00
CA LYS A 404 -14.19 7.74 -51.40
C LYS A 404 -14.49 8.90 -52.36
N ARG A 405 -15.51 9.73 -52.06
CA ARG A 405 -15.84 10.93 -52.86
C ARG A 405 -14.70 11.97 -52.89
N GLU A 406 -13.97 12.11 -51.80
CA GLU A 406 -12.79 12.98 -51.70
C GLU A 406 -11.53 12.40 -52.37
N GLY A 407 -11.60 11.19 -52.95
CA GLY A 407 -10.45 10.52 -53.57
C GLY A 407 -9.43 9.97 -52.57
N ILE A 408 -9.78 9.90 -51.27
CA ILE A 408 -8.90 9.43 -50.20
C ILE A 408 -9.24 7.97 -49.88
N TYR A 409 -8.23 7.09 -49.91
CA TYR A 409 -8.43 5.70 -49.52
C TYR A 409 -8.94 5.60 -48.07
N PRO A 410 -10.08 4.92 -47.80
CA PRO A 410 -10.71 4.85 -46.49
C PRO A 410 -9.97 3.84 -45.57
N SER A 411 -8.68 4.10 -45.34
CA SER A 411 -7.88 3.33 -44.40
C SER A 411 -8.44 3.47 -42.98
N ARG A 412 -8.19 2.46 -42.14
CA ARG A 412 -8.58 2.45 -40.73
C ARG A 412 -8.24 3.76 -40.02
N ARG A 413 -7.04 4.31 -40.27
CA ARG A 413 -6.57 5.55 -39.63
C ARG A 413 -7.35 6.77 -40.12
N ASN A 414 -7.72 6.82 -41.40
CA ASN A 414 -8.47 7.95 -41.97
C ASN A 414 -9.92 7.96 -41.45
N VAL A 415 -10.56 6.81 -41.38
CA VAL A 415 -11.92 6.65 -40.84
C VAL A 415 -11.96 7.02 -39.35
N GLU A 416 -11.06 6.47 -38.53
CA GLU A 416 -10.99 6.80 -37.09
C GLU A 416 -10.65 8.29 -36.84
N LYS A 417 -9.83 8.91 -37.71
CA LYS A 417 -9.49 10.34 -37.63
C LYS A 417 -10.69 11.24 -37.97
N ARG A 418 -11.45 10.94 -39.03
CA ARG A 418 -12.61 11.73 -39.44
C ARG A 418 -13.77 11.61 -38.43
N LEU A 419 -13.95 10.43 -37.84
CA LEU A 419 -14.95 10.20 -36.78
C LEU A 419 -14.58 10.81 -35.43
N GLY A 420 -13.34 11.29 -35.24
CA GLY A 420 -12.87 11.83 -33.95
C GLY A 420 -12.84 10.80 -32.81
N LYS A 421 -12.87 9.50 -33.13
CA LYS A 421 -12.93 8.39 -32.16
C LYS A 421 -11.85 7.37 -32.45
N SER A 422 -10.82 7.31 -31.60
CA SER A 422 -9.76 6.31 -31.71
C SER A 422 -10.27 4.90 -31.36
N ALA A 423 -9.80 3.88 -32.08
CA ALA A 423 -10.01 2.46 -31.78
C ALA A 423 -11.44 1.91 -32.00
N VAL A 424 -12.33 2.64 -32.67
CA VAL A 424 -13.70 2.17 -33.00
C VAL A 424 -13.66 0.89 -33.85
N LEU A 425 -12.73 0.79 -34.80
CA LEU A 425 -12.57 -0.37 -35.69
C LEU A 425 -11.81 -1.54 -35.04
N ARG A 426 -11.71 -1.58 -33.70
CA ARG A 426 -11.25 -2.78 -32.95
C ARG A 426 -12.40 -3.74 -32.64
N GLU A 427 -13.64 -3.26 -32.62
CA GLU A 427 -14.82 -4.10 -32.43
C GLU A 427 -15.08 -4.90 -33.72
N SER A 428 -15.17 -6.23 -33.64
CA SER A 428 -15.23 -7.14 -34.81
C SER A 428 -16.39 -6.80 -35.76
N CYS A 429 -17.60 -6.62 -35.22
CA CYS A 429 -18.79 -6.31 -36.02
C CYS A 429 -18.67 -5.00 -36.82
N ILE A 430 -18.04 -3.96 -36.26
CA ILE A 430 -17.85 -2.67 -36.95
C ILE A 430 -16.70 -2.78 -37.97
N GLN A 431 -15.70 -3.60 -37.67
CA GLN A 431 -14.58 -3.86 -38.56
C GLN A 431 -15.00 -4.61 -39.83
N GLU A 432 -15.93 -5.56 -39.72
CA GLU A 432 -16.49 -6.31 -40.85
C GLU A 432 -17.22 -5.36 -41.81
N VAL A 433 -18.13 -4.53 -41.30
CA VAL A 433 -18.86 -3.54 -42.11
C VAL A 433 -17.92 -2.53 -42.78
N TRP A 434 -16.89 -2.06 -42.07
CA TRP A 434 -15.89 -1.17 -42.66
C TRP A 434 -15.15 -1.82 -43.83
N LYS A 435 -14.76 -3.10 -43.69
CA LYS A 435 -14.09 -3.84 -44.78
C LYS A 435 -15.02 -4.00 -45.97
N GLU A 436 -16.24 -4.46 -45.75
CA GLU A 436 -17.25 -4.61 -46.81
C GLU A 436 -17.49 -3.29 -47.55
N SER A 437 -17.65 -2.20 -46.83
CA SER A 437 -17.90 -0.87 -47.41
C SER A 437 -16.67 -0.27 -48.11
N THR A 438 -15.47 -0.77 -47.81
CA THR A 438 -14.21 -0.31 -48.41
C THR A 438 -13.87 -1.09 -49.68
N TYR A 439 -14.13 -2.39 -49.70
CA TYR A 439 -13.75 -3.30 -50.78
C TYR A 439 -14.87 -3.62 -51.78
N ASN A 440 -16.13 -3.33 -51.45
CA ASN A 440 -17.18 -3.05 -52.44
C ASN A 440 -17.08 -1.60 -52.91
#